data_AF-A0A5S6Q4F4-F1
#
_entry.id   AF-A0A5S6Q4F4-F1
#
_cell.length_a   1.000
_cell.length_b   1.000
_cell.length_c   1.000
_cell.angle_alpha   90.00
_cell.angle_beta   90.00
_cell.angle_gamma   90.00
#
_symmetry.space_group_name_H-M   'P 1'
#
loop_
_entity.id
_entity.type
_entity.pdbx_description
1 polymer ?
#
loop_
_entity_poly.entity_id
_entity_poly.type
_entity_poly.pdbx_seq_one_letter_code
_entity_poly.pdbx_strand_id
1 'polypeptide(L)'
;MSTCSDNVAPLSSALAIKLPAFWPHRAQVWFAQAEAQFKLLKVTSSLTKFYYAIAAFNDATAADLDDLLQPVGDFPYEHLKKQVLIRFATTPDERFQSLMDSQALTEQRPSQILREMRCKATDLIDPESPFFRQLFLRRLPPNIQLVLKTLRTATIDELAQTADELMPLNSSINIVTAGDASSEVQALRQEIADLREQLRALAVVSPSQNRARRTTTLNRSPSGRRRLSISPPPPTICYFHRKFGRDARRCRQPCHFQGNDYAGRSRR
;
A
#
# COMPACT_ATOMS: atom_id res chain seq x y z
N MET A 1 -3.08 -8.67 88.85
CA MET A 1 -1.96 -9.10 87.98
C MET A 1 -2.42 -8.97 86.54
N SER A 2 -1.61 -8.36 85.69
CA SER A 2 -2.07 -7.82 84.40
C SER A 2 -2.22 -8.87 83.30
N THR A 3 -3.06 -8.54 82.32
CA THR A 3 -3.37 -9.30 81.11
C THR A 3 -2.19 -9.41 80.15
N CYS A 4 -2.03 -10.57 79.53
CA CYS A 4 -1.36 -10.71 78.23
C CYS A 4 -2.41 -11.16 77.20
N SER A 5 -2.92 -10.22 76.41
CA SER A 5 -3.72 -10.54 75.23
C SER A 5 -2.79 -10.98 74.10
N ASP A 6 -3.08 -12.11 73.47
CA ASP A 6 -2.37 -12.53 72.26
C ASP A 6 -2.60 -11.52 71.13
N ASN A 7 -1.55 -10.77 70.82
CA ASN A 7 -1.57 -9.74 69.80
C ASN A 7 -1.34 -10.39 68.42
N VAL A 8 -2.39 -11.00 67.86
CA VAL A 8 -2.39 -11.49 66.49
C VAL A 8 -2.24 -10.29 65.56
N ALA A 9 -1.01 -10.04 65.11
CA ALA A 9 -0.71 -8.97 64.16
C ALA A 9 -1.55 -9.16 62.89
N PRO A 10 -2.27 -8.13 62.42
CA PRO A 10 -3.08 -8.25 61.21
C PRO A 10 -2.14 -8.52 60.02
N LEU A 11 -2.43 -9.58 59.28
CA LEU A 11 -1.81 -9.87 57.99
C LEU A 11 -1.90 -8.62 57.12
N SER A 12 -0.75 -8.02 56.82
CA SER A 12 -0.66 -6.82 56.01
C SER A 12 -1.19 -7.12 54.62
N SER A 13 -2.29 -6.46 54.26
CA SER A 13 -2.96 -6.61 52.96
C SER A 13 -1.96 -6.46 51.83
N ALA A 14 -1.60 -7.58 51.19
CA ALA A 14 -0.57 -7.58 50.16
C ALA A 14 -1.03 -6.72 48.99
N LEU A 15 -0.34 -5.60 48.76
CA LEU A 15 -0.55 -4.76 47.59
C LEU A 15 -0.12 -5.54 46.34
N ALA A 16 -1.07 -6.27 45.76
CA ALA A 16 -0.85 -7.12 44.60
C ALA A 16 -0.34 -6.27 43.42
N ILE A 17 0.85 -6.60 42.93
CA ILE A 17 1.45 -5.87 41.81
C ILE A 17 0.67 -6.20 40.54
N LYS A 18 0.03 -5.19 39.95
CA LYS A 18 -0.58 -5.29 38.63
C LYS A 18 0.43 -4.82 37.59
N LEU A 19 1.21 -5.77 37.06
CA LEU A 19 2.05 -5.51 35.89
C LEU A 19 1.15 -5.45 34.62
N PRO A 20 1.48 -4.61 33.64
CA PRO A 20 0.84 -4.66 32.33
C PRO A 20 1.26 -5.94 31.59
N ALA A 21 0.43 -6.39 30.65
CA ALA A 21 0.79 -7.49 29.75
C ALA A 21 2.13 -7.21 29.03
N PHE A 22 2.93 -8.25 28.82
CA PHE A 22 4.26 -8.14 28.23
C PHE A 22 4.23 -7.64 26.78
N TRP A 23 5.25 -6.87 26.39
CA TRP A 23 5.41 -6.28 25.06
C TRP A 23 6.71 -6.77 24.40
N PRO A 24 6.69 -7.84 23.58
CA PRO A 24 7.90 -8.40 22.96
C PRO A 24 8.77 -7.36 22.25
N HIS A 25 8.17 -6.58 21.33
CA HIS A 25 8.87 -5.54 20.58
C HIS A 25 9.40 -4.37 21.42
N ARG A 26 9.05 -4.28 22.72
CA ARG A 26 9.50 -3.23 23.64
C ARG A 26 9.90 -3.81 25.01
N ALA A 27 10.44 -5.02 25.04
CA ALA A 27 10.76 -5.76 26.26
C ALA A 27 11.59 -4.93 27.27
N GLN A 28 12.61 -4.18 26.79
CA GLN A 28 13.41 -3.28 27.63
C GLN A 28 12.57 -2.24 28.39
N VAL A 29 11.60 -1.62 27.72
CA VAL A 29 10.71 -0.60 28.32
C VAL A 29 9.78 -1.25 29.32
N TRP A 30 9.26 -2.44 29.01
CA TRP A 30 8.39 -3.19 29.91
C TRP A 30 9.13 -3.58 31.20
N PHE A 31 10.34 -4.15 31.12
CA PHE A 31 11.14 -4.50 32.31
C PHE A 31 11.50 -3.27 33.15
N ALA A 32 11.83 -2.13 32.53
CA ALA A 32 12.09 -0.89 33.26
C ALA A 32 10.84 -0.39 34.03
N GLN A 33 9.64 -0.54 33.46
CA GLN A 33 8.38 -0.23 34.15
C GLN A 33 8.07 -1.22 35.28
N ALA A 34 8.27 -2.52 35.05
CA ALA A 34 8.10 -3.54 36.09
C ALA A 34 9.04 -3.31 37.27
N GLU A 35 10.30 -2.93 37.02
CA GLU A 35 11.29 -2.62 38.06
C GLU A 35 10.96 -1.37 38.85
N ALA A 36 10.39 -0.34 38.22
CA ALA A 36 9.84 0.81 38.93
C ALA A 36 8.72 0.37 39.90
N GLN A 37 7.79 -0.48 39.46
CA GLN A 37 6.71 -1.01 40.31
C GLN A 37 7.27 -1.87 41.47
N PHE A 38 8.20 -2.79 41.20
CA PHE A 38 8.86 -3.58 42.25
C PHE A 38 9.57 -2.69 43.28
N LYS A 39 10.23 -1.61 42.84
CA LYS A 39 10.96 -0.69 43.73
C LYS A 39 10.02 0.18 44.56
N LEU A 40 8.92 0.67 43.99
CA LEU A 40 7.87 1.41 44.72
C LEU A 40 7.20 0.55 45.79
N LEU A 41 6.93 -0.72 45.48
CA LEU A 41 6.27 -1.68 46.37
C LEU A 41 7.26 -2.49 47.24
N LYS A 42 8.54 -2.09 47.25
CA LYS A 42 9.65 -2.67 48.04
C LYS A 42 9.82 -4.19 47.88
N VAL A 43 9.48 -4.75 46.72
CA VAL A 43 9.71 -6.17 46.41
C VAL A 43 11.17 -6.41 46.07
N THR A 44 11.89 -6.93 47.07
CA THR A 44 13.33 -7.22 47.00
C THR A 44 13.64 -8.64 46.50
N SER A 45 12.80 -9.62 46.86
CA SER A 45 12.97 -11.04 46.49
C SER A 45 12.97 -11.25 44.98
N SER A 46 14.08 -11.79 44.45
CA SER A 46 14.24 -12.13 43.02
C SER A 46 13.21 -13.17 42.59
N LEU A 47 12.96 -14.20 43.40
CA LEU A 47 11.94 -15.22 43.13
C LEU A 47 10.52 -14.63 43.07
N THR A 48 10.21 -13.65 43.92
CA THR A 48 8.89 -12.97 43.88
C THR A 48 8.72 -12.14 42.61
N LYS A 49 9.76 -11.40 42.18
CA LYS A 49 9.73 -10.66 40.90
C LYS A 49 9.58 -11.60 39.70
N PHE A 50 10.24 -12.76 39.74
CA PHE A 50 10.18 -13.80 38.70
C PHE A 50 8.73 -14.30 38.48
N TYR A 51 8.02 -14.66 39.55
CA TYR A 51 6.61 -15.07 39.43
C TYR A 51 5.69 -13.95 38.94
N TYR A 52 5.89 -12.71 39.39
CA TYR A 52 5.15 -11.56 38.84
C TYR A 52 5.42 -11.35 37.34
N ALA A 53 6.65 -11.57 36.87
CA ALA A 53 7.00 -11.41 35.46
C ALA A 53 6.35 -12.49 34.59
N ILE A 54 6.41 -13.77 35.01
CA ILE A 54 5.76 -14.87 34.28
C ILE A 54 4.24 -14.68 34.21
N ALA A 55 3.62 -14.22 35.30
CA ALA A 55 2.18 -13.93 35.33
C ALA A 55 1.73 -12.80 34.38
N ALA A 56 2.67 -12.06 33.79
CA ALA A 56 2.41 -11.00 32.82
C ALA A 56 2.70 -11.41 31.36
N PHE A 57 3.25 -12.60 31.13
CA PHE A 57 3.42 -13.17 29.80
C PHE A 57 2.07 -13.68 29.27
N ASN A 58 1.81 -13.45 27.97
CA ASN A 58 0.66 -14.06 27.29
C ASN A 58 1.03 -15.45 26.75
N ASP A 59 0.03 -16.23 26.33
CA ASP A 59 0.17 -17.60 25.85
C ASP A 59 1.28 -17.79 24.80
N ALA A 60 1.30 -16.97 23.75
CA ALA A 60 2.33 -17.01 22.72
C ALA A 60 3.73 -16.73 23.28
N THR A 61 3.87 -15.71 24.12
CA THR A 61 5.15 -15.37 24.75
C THR A 61 5.60 -16.38 25.81
N ALA A 62 4.67 -17.10 26.44
CA ALA A 62 4.99 -18.19 27.36
C ALA A 62 5.51 -19.40 26.59
N ALA A 63 4.90 -19.75 25.44
CA ALA A 63 5.39 -20.80 24.54
C ALA A 63 6.79 -20.49 23.98
N ASP A 64 7.04 -19.23 23.59
CA ASP A 64 8.38 -18.79 23.12
C ASP A 64 9.46 -18.83 24.21
N LEU A 65 9.07 -18.89 25.50
CA LEU A 65 9.95 -18.79 26.67
C LEU A 65 9.84 -20.00 27.61
N ASP A 66 9.27 -21.13 27.17
CA ASP A 66 9.01 -22.33 28.00
C ASP A 66 10.26 -22.80 28.77
N ASP A 67 11.43 -22.73 28.11
CA ASP A 67 12.75 -23.06 28.68
C ASP A 67 13.19 -22.15 29.84
N LEU A 68 12.51 -21.01 30.05
CA LEU A 68 12.83 -19.99 31.05
C LEU A 68 11.76 -19.84 32.14
N LEU A 69 10.68 -20.62 32.09
CA LEU A 69 9.58 -20.53 33.07
C LEU A 69 9.90 -21.20 34.41
N GLN A 70 11.03 -21.88 34.54
CA GLN A 70 11.53 -22.48 35.79
C GLN A 70 12.57 -21.57 36.47
N PRO A 71 12.53 -21.40 37.82
CA PRO A 71 13.47 -20.56 38.52
C PRO A 71 14.86 -21.21 38.57
N VAL A 72 15.86 -20.61 37.90
CA VAL A 72 17.24 -21.09 37.85
C VAL A 72 18.18 -20.21 38.70
N GLY A 73 18.87 -20.83 39.66
CA GLY A 73 19.87 -20.20 40.51
C GLY A 73 19.30 -19.20 41.54
N ASP A 74 20.20 -18.47 42.21
CA ASP A 74 19.83 -17.55 43.30
C ASP A 74 19.11 -16.27 42.84
N PHE A 75 19.22 -15.93 41.56
CA PHE A 75 18.68 -14.70 40.96
C PHE A 75 17.78 -15.00 39.73
N PRO A 76 16.68 -15.75 39.88
CA PRO A 76 15.88 -16.23 38.76
C PRO A 76 15.27 -15.10 37.91
N TYR A 77 14.88 -13.97 38.54
CA TYR A 77 14.35 -12.83 37.80
C TYR A 77 15.41 -12.15 36.92
N GLU A 78 16.65 -12.00 37.41
CA GLU A 78 17.73 -11.36 36.64
C GLU A 78 18.18 -12.27 35.48
N HIS A 79 18.16 -13.60 35.69
CA HIS A 79 18.37 -14.58 34.63
C HIS A 79 17.28 -14.49 33.55
N LEU A 80 16.01 -14.57 33.96
CA LEU A 80 14.85 -14.44 33.07
C LEU A 80 14.92 -13.15 32.26
N LYS A 81 15.07 -11.99 32.93
CA LYS A 81 15.22 -10.68 32.28
C LYS A 81 16.32 -10.68 31.23
N LYS A 82 17.51 -11.18 31.57
CA LYS A 82 18.64 -11.24 30.62
C LYS A 82 18.30 -12.06 29.38
N GLN A 83 17.74 -13.26 29.55
CA GLN A 83 17.44 -14.15 28.42
C GLN A 83 16.27 -13.62 27.57
N VAL A 84 15.20 -13.12 28.17
CA VAL A 84 14.07 -12.50 27.46
C VAL A 84 14.55 -11.29 26.65
N LEU A 85 15.43 -10.45 27.22
CA LEU A 85 15.99 -9.30 26.52
C LEU A 85 16.91 -9.69 25.35
N ILE A 86 17.61 -10.84 25.42
CA ILE A 86 18.40 -11.37 24.30
C ILE A 86 17.48 -11.94 23.22
N ARG A 87 16.47 -12.73 23.60
CA ARG A 87 15.58 -13.46 22.66
C ARG A 87 14.65 -12.53 21.88
N PHE A 88 14.25 -11.41 22.46
CA PHE A 88 13.48 -10.35 21.78
C PHE A 88 14.34 -9.11 21.42
N ALA A 89 15.67 -9.22 21.44
CA ALA A 89 16.53 -8.16 20.91
C ALA A 89 16.38 -8.07 19.39
N THR A 90 16.10 -6.88 18.87
CA THR A 90 16.23 -6.61 17.42
C THR A 90 17.71 -6.70 17.04
N THR A 91 18.04 -7.52 16.05
CA THR A 91 19.43 -7.73 15.61
C THR A 91 20.05 -6.43 15.07
N PRO A 92 21.40 -6.30 15.06
CA PRO A 92 22.08 -5.18 14.41
C PRO A 92 21.61 -4.94 12.97
N ASP A 93 21.42 -6.02 12.20
CA ASP A 93 21.06 -5.95 10.78
C ASP A 93 19.60 -5.50 10.58
N GLU A 94 18.66 -6.00 11.36
CA GLU A 94 17.25 -5.54 11.33
C GLU A 94 17.15 -4.07 11.75
N ARG A 95 17.92 -3.64 12.76
CA ARG A 95 18.00 -2.22 13.17
C ARG A 95 18.57 -1.36 12.05
N PHE A 96 19.59 -1.83 11.35
CA PHE A 96 20.17 -1.15 10.19
C PHE A 96 19.21 -1.07 9.00
N GLN A 97 18.52 -2.17 8.65
CA GLN A 97 17.51 -2.18 7.59
C GLN A 97 16.38 -1.19 7.91
N SER A 98 15.82 -1.22 9.12
CA SER A 98 14.79 -0.28 9.57
C SER A 98 15.27 1.19 9.68
N LEU A 99 16.59 1.43 9.69
CA LEU A 99 17.17 2.77 9.53
C LEU A 99 17.26 3.20 8.06
N MET A 100 17.62 2.28 7.16
CA MET A 100 17.68 2.55 5.72
C MET A 100 16.29 2.69 5.08
N ASP A 101 15.28 2.01 5.62
CA ASP A 101 13.89 2.11 5.19
C ASP A 101 13.37 3.55 5.35
N SER A 102 13.23 4.25 4.22
CA SER A 102 12.68 5.60 4.17
C SER A 102 11.16 5.57 4.14
N GLN A 103 10.54 5.09 5.22
CA GLN A 103 9.08 5.19 5.37
C GLN A 103 8.69 6.66 5.48
N ALA A 104 7.90 7.13 4.50
CA ALA A 104 7.51 8.52 4.40
C ALA A 104 6.58 8.93 5.55
N LEU A 105 6.77 10.15 6.04
CA LEU A 105 6.12 10.66 7.24
C LEU A 105 4.75 11.25 6.90
N THR A 106 3.68 10.50 7.15
CA THR A 106 2.33 11.01 6.99
C THR A 106 1.78 11.66 8.26
N GLU A 107 2.12 11.14 9.46
CA GLU A 107 1.46 11.53 10.73
C GLU A 107 2.41 11.83 11.91
N GLN A 108 3.73 11.65 11.77
CA GLN A 108 4.68 11.80 12.88
C GLN A 108 5.49 13.11 12.83
N ARG A 109 5.73 13.71 14.00
CA ARG A 109 6.58 14.90 14.15
C ARG A 109 8.06 14.57 13.88
N PRO A 110 8.77 15.29 12.99
CA PRO A 110 10.21 15.16 12.75
C PRO A 110 11.08 14.90 14.00
N SER A 111 10.85 15.61 15.11
CA SER A 111 11.56 15.37 16.38
C SER A 111 11.38 13.97 16.98
N GLN A 112 10.18 13.39 16.85
CA GLN A 112 9.88 12.03 17.30
C GLN A 112 10.62 10.98 16.46
N ILE A 113 10.69 11.19 15.14
CA ILE A 113 11.40 10.29 14.22
C ILE A 113 12.90 10.36 14.45
N LEU A 114 13.46 11.55 14.69
CA LEU A 114 14.87 11.71 15.06
C LEU A 114 15.20 10.88 16.31
N ARG A 115 14.33 10.95 17.34
CA ARG A 115 14.49 10.15 18.56
C ARG A 115 14.44 8.65 18.28
N GLU A 116 13.50 8.19 17.46
CA GLU A 116 13.42 6.77 17.06
C GLU A 116 14.66 6.32 16.28
N MET A 117 15.15 7.15 15.35
CA MET A 117 16.38 6.89 14.61
C MET A 117 17.59 6.78 15.54
N ARG A 118 17.75 7.68 16.51
CA ARG A 118 18.84 7.60 17.50
C ARG A 118 18.77 6.30 18.32
N CYS A 119 17.57 5.88 18.74
CA CYS A 119 17.38 4.60 19.43
C CYS A 119 17.73 3.38 18.57
N LYS A 120 17.41 3.39 17.26
CA LYS A 120 17.79 2.29 16.35
C LYS A 120 19.29 2.30 16.03
N ALA A 121 19.89 3.47 15.87
CA ALA A 121 21.29 3.68 15.48
C ALA A 121 22.30 3.49 16.64
N THR A 122 21.82 3.29 17.87
CA THR A 122 22.67 3.04 19.04
C THR A 122 23.63 1.87 18.76
N ASP A 123 24.93 2.12 18.97
CA ASP A 123 26.07 1.22 18.67
C ASP A 123 26.30 0.87 17.19
N LEU A 124 25.57 1.49 16.25
CA LEU A 124 25.71 1.25 14.80
C LEU A 124 26.28 2.47 14.05
N ILE A 125 25.77 3.66 14.34
CA ILE A 125 26.08 4.90 13.61
C ILE A 125 26.14 6.05 14.62
N ASP A 126 27.15 6.91 14.51
CA ASP A 126 27.23 8.16 15.27
C ASP A 126 26.04 9.08 14.93
N PRO A 127 25.19 9.45 15.91
CA PRO A 127 24.00 10.27 15.68
C PRO A 127 24.31 11.71 15.24
N GLU A 128 25.53 12.23 15.46
CA GLU A 128 25.93 13.57 14.99
C GLU A 128 26.68 13.53 13.66
N SER A 129 26.85 12.35 13.07
CA SER A 129 27.50 12.18 11.77
C SER A 129 26.74 12.90 10.64
N PRO A 130 27.44 13.50 9.66
CA PRO A 130 26.81 14.05 8.45
C PRO A 130 26.01 12.99 7.66
N PHE A 131 26.36 11.70 7.80
CA PHE A 131 25.58 10.61 7.24
C PHE A 131 24.22 10.45 7.93
N PHE A 132 24.18 10.46 9.26
CA PHE A 132 22.94 10.36 10.03
C PHE A 132 22.03 11.57 9.80
N ARG A 133 22.62 12.78 9.71
CA ARG A 133 21.91 14.00 9.25
C ARG A 133 21.26 13.83 7.88
N GLN A 134 22.00 13.30 6.90
CA GLN A 134 21.45 13.06 5.55
C GLN A 134 20.35 11.98 5.57
N LEU A 135 20.48 10.94 6.40
CA LEU A 135 19.46 9.92 6.58
C LEU A 135 18.16 10.49 7.18
N PHE A 136 18.28 11.36 8.18
CA PHE A 136 17.14 12.07 8.77
C PHE A 136 16.44 12.96 7.73
N LEU A 137 17.21 13.79 7.01
CA LEU A 137 16.67 14.62 5.94
C LEU A 137 15.93 13.79 4.87
N ARG A 138 16.45 12.63 4.48
CA ARG A 138 15.80 11.76 3.47
C ARG A 138 14.41 11.25 3.87
N ARG A 139 14.06 11.23 5.17
CA ARG A 139 12.71 10.84 5.63
C ARG A 139 11.70 11.99 5.55
N LEU A 140 12.17 13.24 5.53
CA LEU A 140 11.30 14.42 5.49
C LEU A 140 10.72 14.69 4.09
N PRO A 141 9.53 15.33 3.99
CA PRO A 141 9.00 15.85 2.72
C PRO A 141 10.00 16.76 1.97
N PRO A 142 10.01 16.75 0.62
CA PRO A 142 11.05 17.39 -0.18
C PRO A 142 11.12 18.92 -0.03
N ASN A 143 9.99 19.57 0.24
CA ASN A 143 9.93 21.01 0.52
C ASN A 143 10.55 21.36 1.88
N ILE A 144 10.30 20.55 2.92
CA ILE A 144 10.95 20.71 4.23
C ILE A 144 12.46 20.45 4.09
N GLN A 145 12.87 19.41 3.36
CA GLN A 145 14.28 19.16 3.05
C GLN A 145 14.98 20.36 2.39
N LEU A 146 14.31 21.06 1.48
CA LEU A 146 14.89 22.20 0.76
C LEU A 146 15.25 23.33 1.74
N VAL A 147 14.34 23.68 2.64
CA VAL A 147 14.57 24.72 3.66
C VAL A 147 15.70 24.29 4.60
N LEU A 148 15.63 23.08 5.16
CA LEU A 148 16.62 22.60 6.14
C LEU A 148 18.03 22.41 5.56
N LYS A 149 18.16 22.14 4.25
CA LYS A 149 19.48 22.10 3.57
C LYS A 149 20.18 23.46 3.50
N THR A 150 19.46 24.57 3.68
CA THR A 150 20.10 25.91 3.77
C THR A 150 20.78 26.14 5.13
N LEU A 151 20.28 25.51 6.20
CA LEU A 151 20.74 25.64 7.58
C LEU A 151 22.01 24.78 7.82
N ARG A 152 23.10 25.11 7.13
CA ARG A 152 24.35 24.30 7.11
C ARG A 152 25.04 24.16 8.46
N THR A 153 24.90 25.14 9.36
CA THR A 153 25.54 25.18 10.69
C THR A 153 24.65 24.67 11.82
N ALA A 154 23.35 24.48 11.58
CA ALA A 154 22.40 24.07 12.61
C ALA A 154 22.65 22.62 13.06
N THR A 155 22.48 22.32 14.35
CA THR A 155 22.56 20.94 14.87
C THR A 155 21.42 20.08 14.33
N ILE A 156 21.50 18.75 14.48
CA ILE A 156 20.43 17.87 13.99
C ILE A 156 19.13 18.00 14.82
N ASP A 157 19.26 18.32 16.11
CA ASP A 157 18.12 18.63 16.98
C ASP A 157 17.44 19.96 16.59
N GLU A 158 18.22 21.01 16.29
CA GLU A 158 17.69 22.27 15.73
C GLU A 158 16.96 22.03 14.40
N LEU A 159 17.53 21.22 13.48
CA LEU A 159 16.86 20.87 12.24
C LEU A 159 15.50 20.19 12.49
N ALA A 160 15.42 19.29 13.48
CA ALA A 160 14.18 18.60 13.80
C ALA A 160 13.15 19.53 14.45
N GLN A 161 13.58 20.48 15.28
CA GLN A 161 12.70 21.52 15.83
C GLN A 161 12.15 22.42 14.72
N THR A 162 13.00 22.92 13.81
CA THR A 162 12.52 23.71 12.65
C THR A 162 11.64 22.86 11.73
N ALA A 163 11.90 21.56 11.57
CA ALA A 163 11.05 20.66 10.80
C ALA A 163 9.65 20.47 11.41
N ASP A 164 9.55 20.39 12.75
CA ASP A 164 8.27 20.33 13.47
C ASP A 164 7.43 21.59 13.22
N GLU A 165 8.05 22.78 13.13
CA GLU A 165 7.39 24.06 12.82
C GLU A 165 6.95 24.16 11.35
N LEU A 166 7.71 23.57 10.43
CA LEU A 166 7.41 23.57 8.99
C LEU A 166 6.35 22.53 8.57
N MET A 167 6.19 21.45 9.34
CA MET A 167 5.23 20.36 9.06
C MET A 167 3.78 20.86 8.87
N PRO A 168 3.18 21.67 9.77
CA PRO A 168 1.82 22.19 9.60
C PRO A 168 1.65 23.07 8.36
N LEU A 169 2.69 23.81 7.97
CA LEU A 169 2.67 24.71 6.81
C LEU A 169 2.68 23.95 5.47
N ASN A 170 3.26 22.74 5.46
CA ASN A 170 3.29 21.86 4.29
C ASN A 170 1.87 21.49 3.82
N SER A 171 0.96 21.19 4.75
CA SER A 171 -0.44 20.88 4.45
C SER A 171 -1.12 22.01 3.69
N SER A 172 -0.89 23.26 4.10
CA SER A 172 -1.44 24.45 3.44
C SER A 172 -0.90 24.64 2.01
N ILE A 173 0.39 24.36 1.78
CA ILE A 173 1.03 24.48 0.45
C ILE A 173 0.49 23.42 -0.51
N ASN A 174 0.29 22.19 -0.04
CA ASN A 174 -0.35 21.13 -0.83
C ASN A 174 -1.83 21.46 -1.13
N ILE A 175 -2.55 22.11 -0.22
CA ILE A 175 -3.95 22.51 -0.46
C ILE A 175 -4.05 23.61 -1.53
N VAL A 176 -3.18 24.62 -1.52
CA VAL A 176 -3.20 25.70 -2.53
C VAL A 176 -2.78 25.16 -3.91
N THR A 177 -1.70 24.39 -3.97
CA THR A 177 -1.24 23.81 -5.26
C THR A 177 -2.20 22.76 -5.79
N ALA A 178 -2.85 21.94 -4.95
CA ALA A 178 -3.91 21.04 -5.39
C ALA A 178 -5.22 21.79 -5.71
N GLY A 179 -5.51 22.91 -5.06
CA GLY A 179 -6.71 23.71 -5.32
C GLY A 179 -6.73 24.26 -6.75
N ASP A 180 -5.71 25.05 -7.10
CA ASP A 180 -5.64 25.65 -8.44
C ASP A 180 -5.34 24.60 -9.51
N ALA A 181 -4.37 23.70 -9.29
CA ALA A 181 -4.05 22.69 -10.30
C ALA A 181 -5.16 21.63 -10.46
N SER A 182 -5.89 21.24 -9.41
CA SER A 182 -7.06 20.37 -9.59
C SER A 182 -8.22 21.12 -10.23
N SER A 183 -8.45 22.39 -9.91
CA SER A 183 -9.49 23.20 -10.56
C SER A 183 -9.22 23.34 -12.06
N GLU A 184 -8.03 23.77 -12.45
CA GLU A 184 -7.63 23.87 -13.87
C GLU A 184 -7.61 22.51 -14.57
N VAL A 185 -7.03 21.46 -13.97
CA VAL A 185 -7.03 20.11 -14.58
C VAL A 185 -8.45 19.54 -14.68
N GLN A 186 -9.37 19.88 -13.78
CA GLN A 186 -10.75 19.42 -13.80
C GLN A 186 -11.59 20.21 -14.81
N ALA A 187 -11.34 21.52 -14.97
CA ALA A 187 -11.88 22.35 -16.05
C ALA A 187 -11.38 21.86 -17.43
N LEU A 188 -10.06 21.66 -17.59
CA LEU A 188 -9.48 21.10 -18.81
C LEU A 188 -9.98 19.68 -19.11
N ARG A 189 -10.24 18.84 -18.09
CA ARG A 189 -10.87 17.52 -18.27
C ARG A 189 -12.32 17.63 -18.74
N GLN A 190 -13.08 18.61 -18.25
CA GLN A 190 -14.43 18.90 -18.71
C GLN A 190 -14.43 19.44 -20.16
N GLU A 191 -13.53 20.37 -20.48
CA GLU A 191 -13.36 20.90 -21.83
C GLU A 191 -12.93 19.81 -22.82
N ILE A 192 -11.99 18.94 -22.45
CA ILE A 192 -11.62 17.75 -23.26
C ILE A 192 -12.80 16.79 -23.43
N ALA A 193 -13.68 16.64 -22.43
CA ALA A 193 -14.87 15.81 -22.55
C ALA A 193 -15.90 16.42 -23.51
N ASP A 194 -16.14 17.73 -23.41
CA ASP A 194 -17.07 18.45 -24.29
C ASP A 194 -16.56 18.52 -25.73
N LEU A 195 -15.28 18.87 -25.95
CA LEU A 195 -14.64 18.82 -27.27
C LEU A 195 -14.70 17.42 -27.91
N ARG A 196 -14.60 16.35 -27.10
CA ARG A 196 -14.78 14.97 -27.59
C ARG A 196 -16.21 14.67 -27.99
N GLU A 197 -17.21 15.27 -27.35
CA GLU A 197 -18.62 15.13 -27.74
C GLU A 197 -18.95 15.98 -28.98
N GLN A 198 -18.46 17.22 -29.03
CA GLN A 198 -18.56 18.08 -30.22
C GLN A 198 -17.91 17.41 -31.46
N LEU A 199 -16.75 16.77 -31.30
CA LEU A 199 -16.12 15.99 -32.38
C LEU A 199 -16.96 14.77 -32.82
N ARG A 200 -17.66 14.08 -31.90
CA ARG A 200 -18.61 13.02 -32.28
C ARG A 200 -19.80 13.60 -33.05
N ALA A 201 -20.37 14.71 -32.58
CA ALA A 201 -21.47 15.39 -33.26
C ALA A 201 -21.06 15.83 -34.69
N LEU A 202 -19.89 16.45 -34.84
CA LEU A 202 -19.35 16.86 -36.15
C LEU A 202 -19.02 15.67 -37.06
N ALA A 203 -18.55 14.55 -36.51
CA ALA A 203 -18.33 13.32 -37.27
C ALA A 203 -19.64 12.68 -37.78
N VAL A 204 -20.75 12.85 -37.03
CA VAL A 204 -22.10 12.44 -37.46
C VAL A 204 -22.71 13.43 -38.46
N VAL A 205 -22.36 14.72 -38.39
CA VAL A 205 -22.92 15.82 -39.19
C VAL A 205 -22.07 16.17 -40.44
N SER A 206 -21.06 15.35 -40.79
CA SER A 206 -20.21 15.56 -41.99
C SER A 206 -20.56 14.66 -43.18
N PRO A 207 -21.65 14.92 -43.95
CA PRO A 207 -21.82 14.30 -45.25
C PRO A 207 -20.83 14.91 -46.24
N SER A 208 -19.91 14.06 -46.72
CA SER A 208 -19.06 14.24 -47.91
C SER A 208 -19.52 15.33 -48.88
N GLN A 209 -18.81 16.46 -48.92
CA GLN A 209 -18.93 17.44 -50.01
C GLN A 209 -17.56 17.93 -50.50
N ASN A 210 -17.44 18.00 -51.83
CA ASN A 210 -16.37 18.60 -52.64
C ASN A 210 -14.97 17.94 -52.70
N ARG A 211 -14.81 17.07 -53.71
CA ARG A 211 -14.00 17.48 -54.89
C ARG A 211 -14.30 16.63 -56.14
N ALA A 212 -15.06 17.22 -57.07
CA ALA A 212 -15.12 16.76 -58.46
C ALA A 212 -15.25 17.99 -59.39
N ARG A 213 -14.16 18.37 -60.07
CA ARG A 213 -14.17 19.43 -61.08
C ARG A 213 -13.37 18.98 -62.30
N ARG A 214 -14.07 18.76 -63.42
CA ARG A 214 -13.56 18.57 -64.80
C ARG A 214 -12.77 17.26 -65.02
N THR A 215 -12.83 16.57 -66.17
CA THR A 215 -13.61 16.74 -67.41
C THR A 215 -13.71 15.39 -68.14
N THR A 216 -14.73 15.21 -68.98
CA THR A 216 -14.84 14.29 -70.16
C THR A 216 -13.65 13.31 -70.40
N THR A 217 -13.87 11.99 -70.52
CA THR A 217 -14.58 11.41 -71.68
C THR A 217 -15.17 10.00 -71.45
N LEU A 218 -16.29 9.73 -72.14
CA LEU A 218 -16.75 8.47 -72.75
C LEU A 218 -17.06 7.20 -71.90
N ASN A 219 -18.36 6.87 -71.95
CA ASN A 219 -18.98 5.56 -72.21
C ASN A 219 -19.41 4.59 -71.07
N ARG A 220 -20.71 4.22 -71.21
CA ARG A 220 -21.46 3.05 -70.71
C ARG A 220 -21.86 2.95 -69.23
N SER A 221 -23.11 3.34 -69.01
CA SER A 221 -24.08 2.88 -67.99
C SER A 221 -24.32 1.33 -68.06
N PRO A 222 -25.16 0.71 -67.18
CA PRO A 222 -26.00 1.29 -66.12
C PRO A 222 -26.11 0.54 -64.76
N SER A 223 -26.68 1.24 -63.77
CA SER A 223 -27.56 0.75 -62.68
C SER A 223 -27.11 -0.34 -61.68
N GLY A 224 -27.42 -0.12 -60.38
CA GLY A 224 -27.74 -1.22 -59.44
C GLY A 224 -27.24 -1.09 -58.00
N ARG A 225 -28.07 -0.54 -57.10
CA ARG A 225 -27.84 -0.57 -55.63
C ARG A 225 -27.83 -2.01 -55.06
N ARG A 226 -26.80 -2.39 -54.28
CA ARG A 226 -26.87 -2.75 -52.83
C ARG A 226 -25.68 -3.62 -52.34
N ARG A 227 -24.89 -3.04 -51.44
CA ARG A 227 -24.46 -3.54 -50.10
C ARG A 227 -24.62 -5.05 -49.82
N LEU A 228 -23.52 -5.75 -49.52
CA LEU A 228 -23.12 -6.16 -48.15
C LEU A 228 -21.84 -7.02 -48.16
N SER A 229 -21.05 -6.93 -47.09
CA SER A 229 -20.03 -7.92 -46.73
C SER A 229 -20.67 -9.06 -45.91
N ILE A 230 -20.03 -10.24 -45.93
CA ILE A 230 -19.75 -11.18 -44.80
C ILE A 230 -19.65 -12.63 -45.30
N SER A 231 -18.45 -13.19 -45.08
CA SER A 231 -18.04 -14.62 -45.00
C SER A 231 -18.13 -15.59 -46.21
N PRO A 232 -17.09 -16.44 -46.43
CA PRO A 232 -17.11 -17.65 -47.26
C PRO A 232 -17.54 -18.89 -46.42
N PRO A 233 -17.55 -20.15 -46.94
CA PRO A 233 -17.35 -20.67 -48.30
C PRO A 233 -18.75 -21.14 -48.85
N PRO A 234 -19.02 -22.32 -49.45
CA PRO A 234 -18.24 -23.27 -50.26
C PRO A 234 -18.61 -23.25 -51.78
N PRO A 235 -17.86 -23.95 -52.65
CA PRO A 235 -18.19 -24.05 -54.09
C PRO A 235 -19.30 -25.08 -54.39
N THR A 236 -19.74 -25.11 -55.66
CA THR A 236 -20.60 -26.11 -56.34
C THR A 236 -22.12 -25.88 -56.47
N ILE A 237 -22.69 -24.77 -55.99
CA ILE A 237 -24.10 -24.39 -56.32
C ILE A 237 -24.11 -23.14 -57.19
N CYS A 238 -24.71 -23.22 -58.38
CA CYS A 238 -24.72 -22.12 -59.35
C CYS A 238 -25.67 -20.98 -58.93
N TYR A 239 -25.44 -19.77 -59.47
CA TYR A 239 -26.18 -18.55 -59.09
C TYR A 239 -27.71 -18.70 -59.08
N PHE A 240 -28.27 -19.44 -60.03
CA PHE A 240 -29.73 -19.64 -60.12
C PHE A 240 -30.26 -20.48 -58.96
N HIS A 241 -29.62 -21.62 -58.64
CA HIS A 241 -29.98 -22.41 -57.46
C HIS A 241 -29.69 -21.69 -56.13
N ARG A 242 -28.62 -20.86 -56.07
CA ARG A 242 -28.34 -20.02 -54.89
C ARG A 242 -29.38 -18.92 -54.65
N LYS A 243 -30.09 -18.48 -55.70
CA LYS A 243 -31.08 -17.39 -55.64
C LYS A 243 -32.53 -17.88 -55.59
N PHE A 244 -32.83 -19.04 -56.18
CA PHE A 244 -34.19 -19.54 -56.38
C PHE A 244 -34.43 -20.97 -55.89
N GLY A 245 -33.41 -21.67 -55.34
CA GLY A 245 -33.57 -23.01 -54.79
C GLY A 245 -34.17 -24.01 -55.78
N ARG A 246 -35.11 -24.84 -55.30
CA ARG A 246 -35.78 -25.89 -56.09
C ARG A 246 -36.67 -25.35 -57.22
N ASP A 247 -37.03 -24.07 -57.19
CA ASP A 247 -37.86 -23.42 -58.22
C ASP A 247 -37.05 -22.88 -59.42
N ALA A 248 -35.72 -23.09 -59.41
CA ALA A 248 -34.81 -22.58 -60.45
C ALA A 248 -35.02 -23.26 -61.81
N ARG A 249 -35.78 -22.64 -62.71
CA ARG A 249 -36.09 -23.16 -64.07
C ARG A 249 -34.90 -23.32 -65.03
N ARG A 250 -33.65 -23.03 -64.61
CA ARG A 250 -32.43 -23.13 -65.43
C ARG A 250 -31.21 -23.46 -64.57
N CYS A 251 -30.49 -24.54 -64.89
CA CYS A 251 -29.19 -24.86 -64.30
C CYS A 251 -28.02 -24.37 -65.19
N ARG A 252 -26.89 -23.98 -64.59
CA ARG A 252 -25.58 -23.88 -65.26
C ARG A 252 -24.59 -24.81 -64.57
N GLN A 253 -23.96 -25.69 -65.34
CA GLN A 253 -22.93 -26.61 -64.86
C GLN A 253 -21.55 -25.91 -64.74
N PRO A 254 -20.65 -26.35 -63.84
CA PRO A 254 -20.83 -27.43 -62.86
C PRO A 254 -21.70 -26.99 -61.66
N CYS A 255 -22.71 -27.81 -61.31
CA CYS A 255 -23.61 -27.56 -60.19
C CYS A 255 -24.10 -28.88 -59.55
N HIS A 256 -23.84 -29.05 -58.25
CA HIS A 256 -24.19 -30.22 -57.44
C HIS A 256 -25.56 -30.13 -56.73
N PHE A 257 -26.45 -29.25 -57.19
CA PHE A 257 -27.76 -29.07 -56.56
C PHE A 257 -28.68 -30.27 -56.87
N GLN A 258 -28.98 -31.08 -55.84
CA GLN A 258 -29.84 -32.27 -55.98
C GLN A 258 -31.33 -31.89 -55.86
N GLY A 259 -32.10 -32.30 -56.88
CA GLY A 259 -33.54 -32.07 -56.98
C GLY A 259 -33.93 -30.86 -57.82
N ASN A 260 -33.82 -30.98 -59.16
CA ASN A 260 -34.69 -30.30 -60.13
C ASN A 260 -34.54 -30.91 -61.54
N ASP A 261 -35.18 -32.06 -61.78
CA ASP A 261 -34.97 -32.87 -63.00
C ASP A 261 -35.46 -32.20 -64.30
N TYR A 262 -36.16 -31.06 -64.17
CA TYR A 262 -36.72 -30.29 -65.29
C TYR A 262 -35.81 -29.12 -65.72
N ALA A 263 -34.79 -28.75 -64.92
CA ALA A 263 -33.97 -27.54 -65.15
C ALA A 263 -32.93 -27.65 -66.29
N GLY A 264 -32.99 -28.72 -67.10
CA GLY A 264 -32.04 -29.04 -68.17
C GLY A 264 -32.60 -29.07 -69.60
N ARG A 265 -33.90 -28.82 -69.83
CA ARG A 265 -34.51 -28.89 -71.18
C ARG A 265 -35.10 -27.57 -71.67
N SER A 266 -34.33 -26.84 -72.48
CA SER A 266 -34.75 -26.23 -73.77
C SER A 266 -33.51 -25.51 -74.34
N ARG A 267 -32.78 -26.15 -75.26
CA ARG A 267 -32.90 -26.11 -76.74
C ARG A 267 -32.15 -24.92 -77.35
N ARG A 268 -31.56 -25.17 -78.53
CA ARG A 268 -30.78 -24.23 -79.34
C ARG A 268 -31.61 -22.99 -79.71
#